data_AF-A0A934EKA0-F1
#
_entry.id   AF-A0A934EKA0-F1
#
_cell.length_a   1.000
_cell.length_b   1.000
_cell.length_c   1.000
_cell.angle_alpha   90.00
_cell.angle_beta   90.00
_cell.angle_gamma   90.00
#
_symmetry.space_group_name_H-M   'P 1'
#
loop_
_entity.id
_entity.type
_entity.pdbx_description
1 polymer ?
#
loop_
_entity_poly.entity_id
_entity_poly.type
_entity_poly.pdbx_seq_one_letter_code
_entity_poly.pdbx_strand_id
1 'polypeptide(L)'
;MNDQELHRVVQYVTASTSYGRDTVADILRTGLSELSAVATHSATAFERDALLEYVSQWTMKRTGQPEPLVREVLGCAGRWLDEVYDELAQRQP
;
A
#
# COMPACT_ATOMS: atom_id res chain seq x y z
N MET A 1 -3.19 10.57 -0.81
CA MET A 1 -3.23 9.99 0.55
C MET A 1 -2.66 10.99 1.53
N ASN A 2 -3.34 11.25 2.64
CA ASN A 2 -2.88 12.17 3.68
C ASN A 2 -2.10 11.43 4.79
N ASP A 3 -1.43 12.17 5.68
CA ASP A 3 -0.62 11.59 6.75
C ASP A 3 -1.44 10.79 7.78
N GLN A 4 -2.72 11.15 7.95
CA GLN A 4 -3.61 10.44 8.86
C GLN A 4 -3.98 9.05 8.32
N GLU A 5 -4.29 8.95 7.03
CA GLU A 5 -4.53 7.69 6.33
C GLU A 5 -3.29 6.80 6.39
N LEU A 6 -2.11 7.38 6.14
CA LEU A 6 -0.84 6.66 6.24
C LEU A 6 -0.62 6.11 7.66
N HIS A 7 -0.92 6.89 8.70
CA HIS A 7 -0.80 6.42 10.07
C HIS A 7 -1.75 5.26 10.38
N ARG A 8 -3.00 5.33 9.89
CA ARG A 8 -4.01 4.27 10.09
C ARG A 8 -3.61 2.97 9.41
N VAL A 9 -3.16 3.02 8.16
CA VAL A 9 -2.72 1.80 7.45
C VAL A 9 -1.47 1.20 8.07
N VAL A 10 -0.53 2.03 8.55
CA VAL A 10 0.65 1.54 9.30
C VAL A 10 0.21 0.79 10.56
N GLN A 11 -0.72 1.34 11.33
CA GLN A 11 -1.25 0.66 12.52
C GLN A 11 -1.95 -0.66 12.17
N TYR A 12 -2.81 -0.65 11.14
CA TYR A 12 -3.50 -1.85 10.67
C TYR A 12 -2.50 -2.94 10.27
N VAL A 13 -1.54 -2.63 9.38
CA VAL A 13 -0.59 -3.62 8.89
C VAL A 13 0.35 -4.11 10.00
N THR A 14 0.78 -3.23 10.92
CA THR A 14 1.59 -3.63 12.08
C THR A 14 0.80 -4.54 13.03
N ALA A 15 -0.52 -4.35 13.15
CA ALA A 15 -1.37 -5.24 13.94
C ALA A 15 -1.65 -6.57 13.24
N SER A 16 -1.65 -6.59 11.90
CA SER A 16 -1.92 -7.77 11.07
C SER A 16 -0.66 -8.58 10.71
N THR A 17 0.54 -8.09 11.04
CA THR A 17 1.81 -8.75 10.73
C THR A 17 2.74 -8.74 11.95
N SER A 18 3.82 -9.49 11.92
CA SER A 18 4.85 -9.49 12.99
C SER A 18 5.96 -8.48 12.75
N TYR A 19 5.86 -7.64 11.71
CA TYR A 19 6.91 -6.72 11.30
C TYR A 19 6.97 -5.45 12.16
N GLY A 20 8.18 -4.91 12.31
CA GLY A 20 8.38 -3.67 13.06
C GLY A 20 7.70 -2.48 12.39
N ARG A 21 7.10 -1.60 13.21
CA ARG A 21 6.37 -0.41 12.76
C ARG A 21 7.17 0.46 11.80
N ASP A 22 8.45 0.69 12.06
CA ASP A 22 9.29 1.56 11.22
C ASP A 22 9.53 0.96 9.83
N THR A 23 9.78 -0.36 9.76
CA THR A 23 9.88 -1.10 8.50
C THR A 23 8.58 -1.06 7.72
N VAL A 24 7.45 -1.28 8.40
CA VAL A 24 6.11 -1.21 7.78
C VAL A 24 5.85 0.22 7.27
N ALA A 25 6.17 1.24 8.05
CA ALA A 25 5.98 2.63 7.67
C ALA A 25 6.82 3.02 6.45
N ASP A 26 8.08 2.60 6.37
CA ASP A 26 8.95 2.87 5.23
C ASP A 26 8.42 2.23 3.93
N ILE A 27 8.01 0.96 4.00
CA ILE A 27 7.43 0.23 2.87
C ILE A 27 6.13 0.88 2.41
N LEU A 28 5.21 1.17 3.34
CA LEU A 28 3.91 1.74 3.00
C LEU A 28 4.04 3.15 2.46
N ARG A 29 4.89 3.98 3.06
CA ARG A 29 5.16 5.33 2.56
C ARG A 29 5.71 5.27 1.13
N THR A 30 6.67 4.38 0.87
CA THR A 30 7.29 4.24 -0.45
C THR A 30 6.32 3.70 -1.49
N GLY A 31 5.69 2.55 -1.21
CA GLY A 31 4.83 1.86 -2.17
C GLY A 31 3.52 2.59 -2.45
N LEU A 32 2.86 3.15 -1.42
CA LEU A 32 1.60 3.87 -1.61
C LEU A 32 1.81 5.25 -2.26
N SER A 33 2.97 5.88 -2.06
CA SER A 33 3.33 7.09 -2.82
C SER A 33 3.51 6.78 -4.30
N GLU A 34 4.18 5.67 -4.63
CA GLU A 34 4.33 5.24 -6.02
C GLU A 34 2.97 4.90 -6.65
N LEU A 35 2.13 4.15 -5.93
CA LEU A 35 0.78 3.84 -6.38
C LEU A 35 -0.04 5.11 -6.67
N SER A 36 0.06 6.12 -5.80
CA SER A 36 -0.58 7.42 -6.01
C SER A 36 -0.03 8.15 -7.25
N ALA A 37 1.29 8.07 -7.50
CA ALA A 37 1.90 8.67 -8.68
C ALA A 37 1.46 7.98 -9.97
N VAL A 38 1.42 6.64 -9.98
CA VAL A 38 0.91 5.84 -11.10
C VAL A 38 -0.55 6.19 -11.39
N ALA A 39 -1.40 6.25 -10.36
CA ALA A 39 -2.81 6.59 -10.52
C ALA A 39 -3.03 8.02 -11.05
N THR A 40 -2.09 8.95 -10.77
CA THR A 40 -2.19 10.35 -11.22
C THR A 40 -1.69 10.54 -12.65
N HIS A 41 -0.65 9.79 -13.05
CA HIS A 41 0.08 10.04 -14.30
C HIS A 41 -0.14 8.98 -15.38
N SER A 42 -0.72 7.83 -15.05
CA SER A 42 -1.01 6.77 -16.03
C SER A 42 -2.43 6.89 -16.57
N ALA A 43 -2.58 6.89 -17.90
CA ALA A 43 -3.88 6.69 -18.56
C ALA A 43 -4.20 5.19 -18.78
N THR A 44 -3.27 4.30 -18.41
CA THR A 44 -3.38 2.86 -18.60
C THR A 44 -4.09 2.22 -17.41
N ALA A 45 -5.11 1.41 -17.70
CA ALA A 45 -5.70 0.51 -16.73
C ALA A 45 -4.73 -0.66 -16.48
N PHE A 46 -4.39 -0.89 -15.22
CA PHE A 46 -3.56 -2.03 -14.83
C PHE A 46 -4.43 -3.15 -14.29
N GLU A 47 -4.09 -4.39 -14.64
CA GLU A 47 -4.54 -5.54 -13.87
C GLU A 47 -3.96 -5.47 -12.46
N ARG A 48 -4.74 -5.88 -11.46
CA ARG A 48 -4.38 -5.79 -10.05
C ARG A 48 -3.02 -6.44 -9.74
N ASP A 49 -2.79 -7.63 -10.30
CA ASP A 49 -1.58 -8.39 -10.03
C ASP A 49 -0.36 -7.73 -10.68
N ALA A 50 -0.49 -7.19 -11.89
CA ALA A 50 0.57 -6.44 -12.56
C ALA A 50 0.92 -5.15 -11.80
N LEU A 51 -0.08 -4.45 -11.26
CA LEU A 51 0.13 -3.25 -10.44
C LEU A 51 0.84 -3.59 -9.12
N LEU A 52 0.40 -4.65 -8.44
CA LEU A 52 1.02 -5.11 -7.21
C LEU A 52 2.47 -5.55 -7.44
N GLU A 53 2.74 -6.26 -8.53
CA GLU A 53 4.09 -6.65 -8.90
C GLU A 53 4.98 -5.43 -9.15
N TYR A 54 4.51 -4.48 -9.97
CA TYR A 54 5.23 -3.23 -10.25
C TYR A 54 5.58 -2.46 -8.97
N VAL A 55 4.58 -2.18 -8.13
CA VAL A 55 4.78 -1.41 -6.89
C VAL A 55 5.68 -2.18 -5.91
N SER A 56 5.56 -3.51 -5.86
CA SER A 56 6.45 -4.34 -5.03
C SER A 56 7.91 -4.22 -5.47
N GLN A 57 8.18 -4.35 -6.77
CA GLN A 57 9.53 -4.21 -7.32
C GLN A 57 10.09 -2.80 -7.10
N TRP A 58 9.27 -1.76 -7.30
CA TRP A 58 9.67 -0.38 -7.03
C TRP A 58 10.05 -0.19 -5.56
N THR A 59 9.20 -0.68 -4.65
CA THR A 59 9.39 -0.53 -3.21
C THR A 59 10.65 -1.25 -2.75
N MET A 60 10.87 -2.50 -3.19
CA MET A 60 12.10 -3.24 -2.91
C MET A 60 13.35 -2.46 -3.34
N LYS A 61 13.35 -1.87 -4.54
CA LYS A 61 14.49 -1.08 -5.05
C LYS A 61 14.79 0.15 -4.20
N ARG A 62 13.78 0.73 -3.55
CA ARG A 62 13.89 1.97 -2.77
C ARG A 62 14.22 1.74 -1.31
N THR A 63 13.67 0.68 -0.71
CA THR A 63 13.83 0.39 0.73
C THR A 63 14.90 -0.67 1.01
N GLY A 64 15.31 -1.45 0.00
CA GLY A 64 16.22 -2.59 0.16
C GLY A 64 15.60 -3.80 0.87
N GLN A 65 14.29 -3.77 1.13
CA GLN A 65 13.58 -4.82 1.83
C GLN A 65 13.32 -6.05 0.93
N PRO A 66 13.29 -7.27 1.50
CA PRO A 66 13.12 -8.49 0.71
C PRO A 66 11.69 -8.62 0.17
N GLU A 67 11.57 -9.27 -1.00
CA GLU A 67 10.31 -9.43 -1.74
C GLU A 67 9.14 -10.00 -0.90
N PRO A 68 9.32 -11.08 -0.11
CA PRO A 68 8.19 -11.65 0.65
C PRO A 68 7.60 -10.64 1.63
N LEU A 69 8.47 -9.89 2.31
CA LEU A 69 8.10 -8.88 3.31
C LEU A 69 7.38 -7.70 2.65
N VAL A 70 7.92 -7.20 1.53
CA VAL A 70 7.30 -6.10 0.78
C VAL A 70 5.93 -6.51 0.24
N ARG A 71 5.81 -7.68 -0.38
CA ARG A 71 4.53 -8.17 -0.94
C ARG A 71 3.47 -8.41 0.13
N GLU A 72 3.85 -8.95 1.28
CA GLU A 72 2.91 -9.18 2.38
C GLU A 72 2.40 -7.85 2.94
N VAL A 73 3.30 -6.89 3.22
CA VAL A 73 2.94 -5.56 3.73
C VAL A 73 2.04 -4.81 2.76
N LEU A 74 2.39 -4.77 1.46
CA LEU A 74 1.58 -4.11 0.44
C LEU A 74 0.25 -4.84 0.19
N GLY A 75 0.24 -6.17 0.27
CA GLY A 75 -0.98 -6.97 0.17
C GLY A 75 -1.95 -6.72 1.33
N CYS A 76 -1.43 -6.61 2.56
CA CYS A 76 -2.22 -6.19 3.73
C CYS A 76 -2.80 -4.78 3.55
N ALA A 77 -1.97 -3.83 3.10
CA ALA A 77 -2.44 -2.48 2.83
C ALA A 77 -3.50 -2.42 1.73
N GLY A 78 -3.38 -3.25 0.69
CA GLY A 78 -4.39 -3.38 -0.36
C GLY A 78 -5.76 -3.76 0.21
N ARG A 79 -5.82 -4.76 1.11
CA ARG A 79 -7.08 -5.14 1.78
C ARG A 79 -7.66 -4.00 2.62
N TRP A 80 -6.82 -3.28 3.35
CA TRP A 80 -7.25 -2.10 4.10
C TRP A 80 -7.81 -1.00 3.19
N LEU A 81 -7.21 -0.78 2.03
CA LEU A 81 -7.72 0.19 1.04
C LEU A 81 -9.09 -0.25 0.49
N ASP A 82 -9.26 -1.55 0.21
CA ASP A 82 -10.54 -2.12 -0.23
C ASP A 82 -11.62 -1.89 0.85
N GLU A 83 -11.32 -2.18 2.12
CA GLU A 83 -12.23 -1.93 3.26
C GLU A 83 -12.62 -0.45 3.39
N VAL A 84 -11.65 0.47 3.31
CA VAL A 84 -11.90 1.91 3.39
C VAL A 84 -12.73 2.41 2.20
N TYR A 85 -12.49 1.88 1.01
CA TYR A 85 -13.28 2.21 -0.18
C TYR A 85 -14.74 1.79 0.00
N ASP A 86 -14.98 0.57 0.50
CA ASP A 86 -16.33 0.08 0.76
C ASP A 86 -17.05 0.90 1.84
N GLU A 87 -16.36 1.30 2.92
CA GLU A 87 -16.90 2.20 3.94
C GLU A 87 -17.29 3.57 3.36
N LEU A 88 -16.47 4.12 2.45
CA LEU A 88 -16.75 5.41 1.81
C LEU A 88 -17.92 5.30 0.83
N ALA A 89 -18.00 4.21 0.07
CA ALA A 89 -19.10 3.93 -0.85
C ALA A 89 -20.44 3.81 -0.10
N GLN A 90 -20.46 3.19 1.07
CA GLN A 90 -21.66 3.10 1.93
C GLN A 90 -22.09 4.44 2.55
N ARG A 91 -21.18 5.42 2.62
CA ARG A 91 -21.46 6.77 3.15
C ARG A 91 -21.91 7.77 2.09
N GLN A 92 -21.76 7.44 0.80
CA GLN A 92 -22.35 8.22 -0.28
C GLN A 92 -23.82 7.81 -0.46
N PRO A 93 -24.77 8.78 -0.44
CA PRO A 93 -26.20 8.50 -0.66
C PRO A 93 -26.52 8.14 -2.12
#